data_AF-A0A1E1V3U7-F1
#
_entry.id   AF-A0A1E1V3U7-F1
#
_cell.length_a   1.000
_cell.length_b   1.000
_cell.length_c   1.000
_cell.angle_alpha   90.00
_cell.angle_beta   90.00
_cell.angle_gamma   90.00
#
_symmetry.space_group_name_H-M   'P 1'
#
loop_
_entity.id
_entity.type
_entity.pdbx_description
1 polymer ?
#
loop_
_entity_poly.entity_id
_entity_poly.type
_entity_poly.pdbx_seq_one_letter_code
_entity_poly.pdbx_strand_id
1 'polypeptide(L)'
;MGGRIARLHDGNPPPQLILAALDTLLAHEALRLSERNRRFLSFVVTQTVSGHSDRIKAYSIGVDVFGRDDSFDPGTDPIVRIEATRLRSALATYYETAGASAPIRIAMPPGSYVPSFTWRPSGNGSTKPAFAAEAARIASASASLPTIIIKNLTDRAARLAATHGDLFIETIMKRLVSAGFRLFAMPSAERRAAAIAISKLLLHPDETYALDIAVHPMSTGQRFSWCATDLRSGEIICSDFVDEIERDVPCASTIDMIAARAVQSVSKALAG
;
A
#
# COMPACT_ATOMS: atom_id res chain seq x y z
N MET A 1 -49.35 9.00 -17.83
CA MET A 1 -48.28 8.80 -18.83
C MET A 1 -47.04 9.54 -18.37
N GLY A 2 -45.88 8.90 -18.43
CA GLY A 2 -44.60 9.39 -17.92
C GLY A 2 -43.64 8.20 -17.85
N GLY A 3 -42.77 8.06 -18.84
CA GLY A 3 -42.12 6.78 -19.15
C GLY A 3 -40.95 6.40 -18.24
N ARG A 4 -40.66 5.09 -18.19
CA ARG A 4 -39.29 4.54 -18.02
C ARG A 4 -38.35 5.24 -19.03
N ILE A 5 -37.03 5.36 -18.83
CA ILE A 5 -35.98 4.38 -18.51
C ILE A 5 -34.77 5.12 -17.86
N ALA A 6 -33.77 4.54 -17.20
CA ALA A 6 -33.37 3.13 -17.01
C ALA A 6 -32.72 2.88 -15.62
N ARG A 7 -31.85 1.85 -15.53
CA ARG A 7 -30.89 1.56 -14.45
C ARG A 7 -29.46 1.77 -14.98
N LEU A 8 -28.45 1.96 -14.11
CA LEU A 8 -27.10 1.36 -14.16
C LEU A 8 -26.11 2.05 -13.18
N HIS A 9 -25.96 1.52 -11.96
CA HIS A 9 -24.76 1.73 -11.12
C HIS A 9 -24.17 0.37 -10.73
N ASP A 10 -23.83 -0.41 -11.76
CA ASP A 10 -23.58 -1.85 -11.63
C ASP A 10 -22.37 -2.30 -12.50
N GLY A 11 -21.45 -1.37 -12.79
CA GLY A 11 -20.45 -1.52 -13.86
C GLY A 11 -19.09 -0.83 -13.68
N ASN A 12 -18.78 -0.26 -12.51
CA ASN A 12 -17.39 0.11 -12.18
C ASN A 12 -16.67 -1.14 -11.62
N PRO A 13 -15.41 -1.43 -11.96
CA PRO A 13 -14.68 -2.53 -11.31
C PRO A 13 -14.50 -2.27 -9.81
N PRO A 14 -14.47 -3.31 -8.96
CA PRO A 14 -14.27 -3.15 -7.53
C PRO A 14 -12.84 -2.64 -7.24
N PRO A 15 -12.61 -1.87 -6.16
CA PRO A 15 -11.36 -1.15 -5.96
C PRO A 15 -10.12 -2.05 -5.89
N GLN A 16 -10.25 -3.26 -5.36
CA GLN A 16 -9.19 -4.27 -5.31
C GLN A 16 -8.67 -4.62 -6.71
N LEU A 17 -9.57 -4.84 -7.67
CA LEU A 17 -9.20 -5.21 -9.03
C LEU A 17 -8.66 -4.01 -9.81
N ILE A 18 -9.06 -2.78 -9.47
CA ILE A 18 -8.45 -1.56 -10.00
C ILE A 18 -6.99 -1.44 -9.54
N LEU A 19 -6.69 -1.71 -8.27
CA LEU A 19 -5.33 -1.68 -7.73
C LEU A 19 -4.47 -2.83 -8.31
N ALA A 20 -5.01 -4.04 -8.45
CA ALA A 20 -4.30 -5.15 -9.09
C ALA A 20 -4.01 -4.87 -10.59
N ALA A 21 -4.94 -4.23 -11.29
CA ALA A 21 -4.75 -3.79 -12.68
C ALA A 21 -3.71 -2.67 -12.78
N LEU A 22 -3.64 -1.75 -11.81
CA LEU A 22 -2.60 -0.73 -11.71
C LEU A 22 -1.22 -1.36 -11.49
N ASP A 23 -1.07 -2.28 -10.53
CA ASP A 23 0.21 -2.95 -10.26
C ASP A 23 0.69 -3.73 -11.51
N THR A 24 -0.21 -4.46 -12.17
CA THR A 24 0.08 -5.18 -13.43
C THR A 24 0.50 -4.21 -14.55
N LEU A 25 -0.24 -3.12 -14.72
CA LEU A 25 0.05 -2.07 -15.70
C LEU A 25 1.44 -1.45 -15.46
N LEU A 26 1.76 -1.12 -14.21
CA LEU A 26 3.06 -0.55 -13.84
C LEU A 26 4.21 -1.56 -14.02
N ALA A 27 4.02 -2.82 -13.68
CA ALA A 27 5.03 -3.86 -13.89
C ALA A 27 5.32 -4.12 -15.38
N HIS A 28 4.41 -3.75 -16.30
CA HIS A 28 4.52 -4.10 -17.71
C HIS A 28 5.55 -3.26 -18.48
N GLU A 29 6.54 -3.92 -19.11
CA GLU A 29 7.66 -3.27 -19.82
C GLU A 29 7.21 -2.37 -20.99
N ALA A 30 6.19 -2.79 -21.73
CA ALA A 30 5.57 -1.99 -22.79
C ALA A 30 4.98 -0.64 -22.32
N LEU A 31 4.74 -0.44 -21.01
CA LEU A 31 4.29 0.84 -20.47
C LEU A 31 5.45 1.84 -20.36
N ARG A 32 5.62 2.62 -21.43
CA ARG A 32 6.62 3.69 -21.57
C ARG A 32 6.28 4.92 -20.72
N LEU A 33 6.35 4.79 -19.40
CA LEU A 33 6.24 5.88 -18.43
C LEU A 33 7.55 6.10 -17.67
N SER A 34 7.89 7.37 -17.47
CA SER A 34 8.92 7.78 -16.50
C SER A 34 8.50 7.41 -15.08
N GLU A 35 9.47 7.22 -14.18
CA GLU A 35 9.22 7.00 -12.74
C GLU A 35 8.33 8.09 -12.12
N ARG A 36 8.49 9.34 -12.59
CA ARG A 36 7.63 10.47 -12.19
C ARG A 36 6.16 10.27 -12.61
N ASN A 37 5.90 9.79 -13.83
CA ASN A 37 4.52 9.49 -14.28
C ASN A 37 3.95 8.21 -13.69
N ARG A 38 4.79 7.23 -13.36
CA ARG A 38 4.39 6.04 -12.59
C ARG A 38 3.85 6.45 -11.24
N ARG A 39 4.59 7.28 -10.48
CA ARG A 39 4.12 7.87 -9.21
C ARG A 39 2.84 8.68 -9.37
N PHE A 40 2.72 9.49 -10.42
CA PHE A 40 1.51 10.26 -10.69
C PHE A 40 0.30 9.36 -10.91
N LEU A 41 0.42 8.34 -11.76
CA LEU A 41 -0.64 7.37 -12.00
C LEU A 41 -1.03 6.63 -10.71
N SER A 42 -0.05 6.14 -9.94
CA SER A 42 -0.30 5.47 -8.66
C SER A 42 -1.04 6.38 -7.68
N PHE A 43 -0.62 7.64 -7.56
CA PHE A 43 -1.26 8.61 -6.67
C PHE A 43 -2.73 8.83 -7.02
N VAL A 44 -3.03 9.17 -8.29
CA VAL A 44 -4.41 9.50 -8.68
C VAL A 44 -5.34 8.28 -8.61
N VAL A 45 -4.87 7.10 -9.00
CA VAL A 45 -5.67 5.86 -8.91
C VAL A 45 -5.94 5.50 -7.46
N THR A 46 -4.93 5.58 -6.58
CA THR A 46 -5.10 5.27 -5.15
C THR A 46 -6.06 6.26 -4.49
N GLN A 47 -5.92 7.57 -4.73
CA GLN A 47 -6.83 8.58 -4.19
C GLN A 47 -8.28 8.36 -4.66
N THR A 48 -8.51 8.03 -5.94
CA THR A 48 -9.86 7.75 -6.47
C THR A 48 -10.45 6.48 -5.88
N VAL A 49 -9.67 5.39 -5.79
CA VAL A 49 -10.08 4.14 -5.15
C VAL A 49 -10.43 4.35 -3.67
N SER A 50 -9.68 5.19 -2.96
CA SER A 50 -9.94 5.54 -1.57
C SER A 50 -11.06 6.58 -1.37
N GLY A 51 -11.81 6.96 -2.42
CA GLY A 51 -12.92 7.92 -2.33
C GLY A 51 -12.51 9.40 -2.21
N HIS A 52 -11.21 9.72 -2.31
CA HIS A 52 -10.63 11.05 -2.12
C HIS A 52 -10.41 11.80 -3.45
N SER A 53 -11.29 11.60 -4.43
CA SER A 53 -11.18 12.21 -5.77
C SER A 53 -11.21 13.74 -5.74
N ASP A 54 -11.84 14.34 -4.73
CA ASP A 54 -11.88 15.77 -4.44
C ASP A 54 -10.49 16.38 -4.17
N ARG A 55 -9.55 15.56 -3.67
CA ARG A 55 -8.17 15.96 -3.37
C ARG A 55 -7.25 15.93 -4.60
N ILE A 56 -7.71 15.38 -5.72
CA ILE A 56 -6.92 15.24 -6.95
C ILE A 56 -6.93 16.55 -7.75
N LYS A 57 -6.31 17.59 -7.16
CA LYS A 57 -6.18 18.93 -7.74
C LYS A 57 -4.77 19.14 -8.29
N ALA A 58 -4.64 20.04 -9.27
CA ALA A 58 -3.34 20.34 -9.90
C ALA A 58 -2.27 20.75 -8.87
N TYR A 59 -2.64 21.61 -7.91
CA TYR A 59 -1.78 22.04 -6.80
C TYR A 59 -1.24 20.85 -6.00
N SER A 60 -2.13 20.00 -5.48
CA SER A 60 -1.78 18.81 -4.70
C SER A 60 -0.88 17.84 -5.47
N ILE A 61 -1.12 17.65 -6.78
CA ILE A 61 -0.24 16.83 -7.62
C ILE A 61 1.15 17.47 -7.77
N GLY A 62 1.22 18.78 -7.99
CA GLY A 62 2.49 19.52 -8.10
C GLY A 62 3.36 19.36 -6.86
N VAL A 63 2.78 19.56 -5.67
CA VAL A 63 3.48 19.43 -4.40
C VAL A 63 3.74 17.95 -4.06
N ASP A 64 2.70 17.13 -3.86
CA ASP A 64 2.83 15.78 -3.30
C ASP A 64 3.47 14.75 -4.26
N VAL A 65 3.41 14.97 -5.58
CA VAL A 65 3.93 14.02 -6.59
C VAL A 65 5.17 14.55 -7.29
N PHE A 66 5.18 15.83 -7.67
CA PHE A 66 6.30 16.41 -8.42
C PHE A 66 7.32 17.15 -7.54
N GLY A 67 7.07 17.26 -6.23
CA GLY A 67 8.01 17.86 -5.29
C GLY A 67 8.19 19.36 -5.52
N ARG A 68 7.13 20.04 -5.99
CA ARG A 68 7.08 21.50 -6.01
C ARG A 68 6.89 22.03 -4.58
N ASP A 69 7.37 23.23 -4.34
CA ASP A 69 7.17 23.99 -3.11
C ASP A 69 5.75 24.55 -3.00
N ASP A 70 5.39 25.06 -1.82
CA ASP A 70 4.05 25.57 -1.52
C ASP A 70 3.68 26.85 -2.29
N SER A 71 4.63 27.52 -2.95
CA SER A 71 4.33 28.67 -3.84
C SER A 71 3.96 28.26 -5.26
N PHE A 72 3.88 26.95 -5.53
CA PHE A 72 3.48 26.39 -6.83
C PHE A 72 2.09 26.87 -7.27
N ASP A 73 2.07 27.64 -8.36
CA ASP A 73 0.84 28.01 -9.07
C ASP A 73 0.63 27.13 -10.32
N PRO A 74 -0.42 26.30 -10.37
CA PRO A 74 -0.81 25.57 -11.57
C PRO A 74 -1.18 26.45 -12.76
N GLY A 75 -1.49 27.73 -12.57
CA GLY A 75 -1.72 28.68 -13.66
C GLY A 75 -0.46 28.84 -14.49
N THR A 76 0.61 29.31 -13.85
CA THR A 76 1.90 29.67 -14.45
C THR A 76 2.83 28.48 -14.72
N ASP A 77 2.89 27.45 -13.87
CA ASP A 77 3.70 26.24 -14.12
C ASP A 77 2.86 25.10 -14.74
N PRO A 78 3.07 24.77 -16.04
CA PRO A 78 2.31 23.74 -16.73
C PRO A 78 2.73 22.31 -16.42
N ILE A 79 3.69 22.04 -15.51
CA ILE A 79 4.25 20.69 -15.27
C ILE A 79 3.18 19.61 -15.13
N VAL A 80 2.13 19.86 -14.35
CA VAL A 80 1.04 18.89 -14.11
C VAL A 80 0.21 18.65 -15.38
N ARG A 81 -0.03 19.68 -16.19
CA ARG A 81 -0.74 19.55 -17.48
C ARG A 81 0.09 18.80 -18.52
N ILE A 82 1.40 19.02 -18.54
CA ILE A 82 2.35 18.35 -19.45
C ILE A 82 2.44 16.87 -19.11
N GLU A 83 2.68 16.54 -17.83
CA GLU A 83 2.79 15.15 -17.40
C GLU A 83 1.46 14.40 -17.49
N ALA A 84 0.32 15.06 -17.24
CA ALA A 84 -1.00 14.45 -17.49
C ALA A 84 -1.22 14.16 -18.98
N THR A 85 -0.77 15.03 -19.89
CA THR A 85 -0.82 14.77 -21.34
C THR A 85 0.03 13.57 -21.73
N ARG A 86 1.28 13.50 -21.23
CA ARG A 86 2.19 12.35 -21.45
C ARG A 86 1.60 11.04 -20.93
N LEU A 87 1.02 11.06 -19.72
CA LEU A 87 0.37 9.92 -19.10
C LEU A 87 -0.85 9.45 -19.90
N ARG A 88 -1.70 10.37 -20.38
CA ARG A 88 -2.84 10.04 -21.28
C ARG A 88 -2.37 9.33 -22.55
N SER A 89 -1.37 9.87 -23.25
CA SER A 89 -0.84 9.27 -24.48
C SER A 89 -0.26 7.88 -24.23
N ALA A 90 0.55 7.71 -23.18
CA ALA A 90 1.16 6.41 -22.85
C ALA A 90 0.12 5.35 -22.46
N LEU A 91 -0.93 5.73 -21.71
CA LEU A 91 -2.04 4.82 -21.39
C LEU A 91 -2.81 4.42 -22.65
N ALA A 92 -3.12 5.37 -23.55
CA ALA A 92 -3.79 5.07 -24.81
C ALA A 92 -2.99 4.06 -25.65
N THR A 93 -1.71 4.35 -25.93
CA THR A 93 -0.83 3.46 -26.69
C THR A 93 -0.68 2.09 -26.03
N TYR A 94 -0.62 2.02 -24.69
CA TYR A 94 -0.58 0.74 -23.98
C TYR A 94 -1.87 -0.08 -24.20
N TYR A 95 -3.05 0.52 -24.00
CA TYR A 95 -4.33 -0.18 -24.16
C TYR A 95 -4.75 -0.43 -25.63
N GLU A 96 -4.08 0.19 -26.60
CA GLU A 96 -4.16 -0.15 -28.02
C GLU A 96 -3.26 -1.33 -28.41
N THR A 97 -2.21 -1.61 -27.62
CA THR A 97 -1.19 -2.62 -27.93
C THR A 97 -1.15 -3.75 -26.87
N ALA A 98 -0.13 -3.81 -26.01
CA ALA A 98 0.05 -4.88 -25.04
C ALA A 98 -1.12 -5.00 -24.04
N GLY A 99 -1.72 -3.87 -23.66
CA GLY A 99 -2.88 -3.79 -22.77
C GLY A 99 -4.22 -4.07 -23.46
N ALA A 100 -4.28 -4.34 -24.76
CA ALA A 100 -5.55 -4.47 -25.50
C ALA A 100 -6.50 -5.54 -24.90
N SER A 101 -5.92 -6.59 -24.32
CA SER A 101 -6.66 -7.68 -23.66
C SER A 101 -6.87 -7.52 -22.15
N ALA A 102 -6.38 -6.45 -21.53
CA ALA A 102 -6.56 -6.22 -20.10
C ALA A 102 -8.05 -6.17 -19.70
N PRO A 103 -8.45 -6.84 -18.59
CA PRO A 103 -9.87 -6.94 -18.19
C PRO A 103 -10.43 -5.61 -17.66
N ILE A 104 -9.56 -4.75 -17.12
CA ILE A 104 -9.86 -3.41 -16.63
C ILE A 104 -9.01 -2.42 -17.40
N ARG A 105 -9.63 -1.33 -17.86
CA ARG A 105 -8.96 -0.18 -18.47
C ARG A 105 -8.94 0.98 -17.48
N ILE A 106 -7.73 1.49 -17.22
CA ILE A 106 -7.50 2.71 -16.44
C ILE A 106 -7.27 3.85 -17.45
N ALA A 107 -8.21 4.78 -17.54
CA ALA A 107 -8.10 5.94 -18.42
C ALA A 107 -7.94 7.22 -17.59
N MET A 108 -7.26 8.23 -18.14
CA MET A 108 -7.25 9.59 -17.59
C MET A 108 -8.01 10.52 -18.54
N PRO A 109 -9.25 10.93 -18.23
CA PRO A 109 -10.05 11.76 -19.12
C PRO A 109 -9.36 13.11 -19.46
N PRO A 110 -9.62 13.70 -20.65
CA PRO A 110 -9.26 15.08 -20.93
C PRO A 110 -9.90 16.02 -19.89
N GLY A 111 -9.20 17.11 -19.53
CA GLY A 111 -9.69 18.10 -18.56
C GLY A 111 -9.72 17.65 -17.10
N SER A 112 -9.59 16.35 -16.80
CA SER A 112 -9.57 15.79 -15.44
C SER A 112 -8.23 15.15 -15.10
N TYR A 113 -7.86 15.17 -13.82
CA TYR A 113 -6.79 14.34 -13.26
C TYR A 113 -7.32 13.11 -12.52
N VAL A 114 -8.62 13.04 -12.27
CA VAL A 114 -9.30 11.87 -11.68
C VAL A 114 -9.41 10.79 -12.77
N PRO A 115 -8.77 9.62 -12.62
CA PRO A 115 -8.89 8.52 -13.56
C PRO A 115 -10.32 7.94 -13.58
N SER A 116 -10.69 7.35 -14.71
CA SER A 116 -11.87 6.52 -14.85
C SER A 116 -11.48 5.07 -15.06
N PHE A 117 -12.34 4.16 -14.60
CA PHE A 117 -12.12 2.72 -14.68
C PHE A 117 -13.30 2.08 -15.40
N THR A 118 -13.02 1.20 -16.34
CA THR A 118 -14.04 0.44 -17.05
C THR A 118 -13.65 -1.00 -17.20
N TRP A 119 -14.63 -1.90 -17.10
CA TRP A 119 -14.48 -3.25 -17.61
C TRP A 119 -14.27 -3.22 -19.12
N ARG A 120 -13.38 -4.06 -19.63
CA ARG A 120 -13.30 -4.32 -21.08
C ARG A 120 -14.68 -4.84 -21.54
N PRO A 121 -15.32 -4.23 -22.56
CA PRO A 121 -16.51 -4.81 -23.16
C PRO A 121 -16.13 -6.17 -23.75
N SER A 122 -16.58 -7.25 -23.11
CA SER A 122 -16.48 -8.59 -23.68
C SER A 122 -17.29 -8.62 -24.96
N GLY A 123 -16.66 -8.94 -26.09
CA GLY A 123 -17.27 -9.01 -27.42
C GLY A 123 -18.24 -10.18 -27.61
N ASN A 124 -19.02 -10.53 -26.60
CA ASN A 124 -20.30 -11.20 -26.71
C ASN A 124 -21.09 -11.05 -25.41
N GLY A 125 -22.42 -11.17 -25.49
CA GLY A 125 -23.31 -10.89 -24.36
C GLY A 125 -23.12 -11.81 -23.14
N SER A 126 -23.34 -11.22 -21.95
CA SER A 126 -23.58 -11.91 -20.67
C SER A 126 -22.53 -12.90 -20.13
N THR A 127 -21.41 -12.40 -19.59
CA THR A 127 -20.55 -13.15 -18.64
C THR A 127 -20.02 -12.31 -17.45
N LYS A 128 -20.90 -11.52 -16.81
CA LYS A 128 -20.62 -10.90 -15.49
C LYS A 128 -20.22 -11.91 -14.36
N PRO A 129 -20.56 -13.22 -14.38
CA PRO A 129 -20.12 -14.16 -13.33
C PRO A 129 -18.70 -14.73 -13.50
N ALA A 130 -18.23 -14.92 -14.74
CA ALA A 130 -17.04 -15.74 -14.99
C ALA A 130 -15.74 -15.10 -14.46
N PHE A 131 -15.57 -13.78 -14.67
CA PHE A 131 -14.39 -13.07 -14.21
C PHE A 131 -14.43 -12.76 -12.70
N ALA A 132 -15.61 -12.78 -12.07
CA ALA A 132 -15.73 -12.71 -10.61
C ALA A 132 -15.29 -14.02 -9.94
N ALA A 133 -15.65 -15.17 -10.53
CA ALA A 133 -15.15 -16.47 -10.10
C ALA A 133 -13.64 -16.61 -10.34
N GLU A 134 -13.12 -16.11 -11.45
CA GLU A 134 -11.67 -16.13 -11.73
C GLU A 134 -10.90 -15.12 -10.86
N ALA A 135 -11.47 -13.96 -10.55
CA ALA A 135 -10.90 -13.04 -9.56
C ALA A 135 -10.89 -13.64 -8.14
N ALA A 136 -11.95 -14.34 -7.75
CA ALA A 136 -11.99 -15.08 -6.49
C ALA A 136 -10.98 -16.25 -6.46
N ARG A 137 -10.72 -16.89 -7.61
CA ARG A 137 -9.66 -17.89 -7.76
C ARG A 137 -8.26 -17.29 -7.75
N ILE A 138 -7.99 -16.19 -8.42
CA ILE A 138 -6.70 -15.50 -8.34
C ILE A 138 -6.43 -14.98 -6.92
N ALA A 139 -7.48 -14.58 -6.19
CA ALA A 139 -7.41 -14.23 -4.77
C ALA A 139 -7.23 -15.42 -3.80
N SER A 140 -7.49 -16.67 -4.24
CA SER A 140 -7.39 -17.89 -3.41
C SER A 140 -6.37 -18.93 -3.90
N ALA A 141 -5.77 -18.73 -5.08
CA ALA A 141 -4.80 -19.64 -5.70
C ALA A 141 -3.34 -19.13 -5.63
N SER A 142 -3.12 -17.94 -5.05
CA SER A 142 -1.88 -17.72 -4.33
C SER A 142 -2.11 -18.26 -2.92
N ALA A 143 -1.28 -19.20 -2.46
CA ALA A 143 -1.12 -19.43 -1.02
C ALA A 143 -0.40 -18.21 -0.48
N SER A 144 -1.16 -17.14 -0.24
CA SER A 144 -0.59 -15.83 -0.03
C SER A 144 0.05 -15.76 1.35
N LEU A 145 1.30 -15.31 1.36
CA LEU A 145 2.09 -15.27 2.58
C LEU A 145 1.59 -14.09 3.44
N PRO A 146 1.30 -14.28 4.74
CA PRO A 146 0.84 -13.20 5.60
C PRO A 146 1.74 -11.96 5.50
N THR A 147 1.10 -10.80 5.34
CA THR A 147 1.75 -9.51 5.13
C THR A 147 1.81 -8.76 6.45
N ILE A 148 3.01 -8.38 6.89
CA ILE A 148 3.23 -7.62 8.11
C ILE A 148 3.71 -6.21 7.77
N ILE A 149 3.02 -5.23 8.34
CA ILE A 149 3.31 -3.79 8.24
C ILE A 149 3.95 -3.36 9.56
N ILE A 150 5.24 -3.03 9.54
CA ILE A 150 6.00 -2.76 10.77
C ILE A 150 6.07 -1.25 11.03
N LYS A 151 5.70 -0.82 12.25
CA LYS A 151 5.90 0.56 12.73
C LYS A 151 6.86 0.56 13.92
N ASN A 152 7.90 1.40 13.87
CA ASN A 152 8.74 1.69 15.03
C ASN A 152 8.18 2.93 15.77
N LEU A 153 7.62 2.71 16.96
CA LEU A 153 7.04 3.72 17.85
C LEU A 153 8.01 4.16 18.97
N THR A 154 9.28 3.77 18.87
CA THR A 154 10.34 4.18 19.80
C THR A 154 10.54 5.70 19.78
N ASP A 155 10.59 6.31 20.96
CA ASP A 155 10.84 7.76 21.09
C ASP A 155 12.25 8.11 20.59
N ARG A 156 12.32 8.99 19.58
CA ARG A 156 13.56 9.47 18.97
C ARG A 156 14.32 10.46 19.85
N ALA A 157 13.69 11.09 20.84
CA ALA A 157 14.39 11.93 21.80
C ALA A 157 15.27 11.10 22.75
N ALA A 158 14.83 9.89 23.11
CA ALA A 158 15.57 8.92 23.90
C ALA A 158 16.66 8.21 23.06
N ARG A 159 17.74 8.92 22.71
CA ARG A 159 18.80 8.47 21.78
C ARG A 159 19.25 7.00 21.93
N LEU A 160 19.48 6.51 23.15
CA LEU A 160 19.89 5.13 23.37
C LEU A 160 18.77 4.13 22.99
N ALA A 161 17.54 4.39 23.44
CA ALA A 161 16.37 3.60 23.05
C ALA A 161 16.12 3.66 21.53
N ALA A 162 16.29 4.82 20.90
CA ALA A 162 16.18 4.97 19.45
C ALA A 162 17.16 4.07 18.69
N THR A 163 18.44 4.02 19.09
CA THR A 163 19.44 3.09 18.54
C THR A 163 19.05 1.63 18.75
N HIS A 164 18.53 1.28 19.93
CA HIS A 164 18.10 -0.09 20.23
C HIS A 164 16.87 -0.47 19.39
N GLY A 165 15.93 0.45 19.18
CA GLY A 165 14.76 0.28 18.33
C GLY A 165 15.12 0.10 16.85
N ASP A 166 16.17 0.77 16.37
CA ASP A 166 16.69 0.59 15.00
C ASP A 166 17.38 -0.78 14.81
N LEU A 167 18.15 -1.25 15.79
CA LEU A 167 18.72 -2.62 15.78
C LEU A 167 17.61 -3.69 15.90
N PHE A 168 16.60 -3.43 16.72
CA PHE A 168 15.46 -4.32 16.95
C PHE A 168 14.60 -4.47 15.69
N ILE A 169 14.25 -3.37 15.01
CA ILE A 169 13.51 -3.46 13.74
C ILE A 169 14.32 -4.17 12.66
N GLU A 170 15.63 -3.90 12.54
CA GLU A 170 16.48 -4.59 11.56
C GLU A 170 16.48 -6.11 11.78
N THR A 171 16.55 -6.54 13.03
CA THR A 171 16.62 -7.96 13.40
C THR A 171 15.26 -8.66 13.28
N ILE A 172 14.17 -7.98 13.67
CA ILE A 172 12.80 -8.46 13.42
C ILE A 172 12.54 -8.62 11.91
N MET A 173 12.94 -7.65 11.07
CA MET A 173 12.74 -7.73 9.63
C MET A 173 13.44 -8.97 9.03
N LYS A 174 14.71 -9.20 9.37
CA LYS A 174 15.45 -10.39 8.92
C LYS A 174 14.72 -11.68 9.31
N ARG A 175 14.31 -11.78 10.59
CA ARG A 175 13.67 -12.97 11.14
C ARG A 175 12.28 -13.24 10.57
N LEU A 176 11.45 -12.22 10.32
CA LEU A 176 10.14 -12.39 9.70
C LEU A 176 10.25 -12.80 8.22
N VAL A 177 11.20 -12.26 7.45
CA VAL A 177 11.46 -12.73 6.08
C VAL A 177 11.87 -14.20 6.08
N SER A 178 12.76 -14.61 6.98
CA SER A 178 13.16 -16.02 7.13
C SER A 178 12.01 -16.94 7.59
N ALA A 179 11.03 -16.42 8.33
CA ALA A 179 9.83 -17.14 8.73
C ALA A 179 8.72 -17.17 7.65
N GLY A 180 8.98 -16.59 6.47
CA GLY A 180 8.06 -16.63 5.31
C GLY A 180 7.06 -15.47 5.23
N PHE A 181 7.19 -14.41 6.04
CA PHE A 181 6.28 -13.25 5.96
C PHE A 181 6.66 -12.29 4.83
N ARG A 182 5.65 -11.68 4.19
CA ARG A 182 5.85 -10.52 3.31
C ARG A 182 5.93 -9.26 4.17
N LEU A 183 7.01 -8.50 4.06
CA LEU A 183 7.22 -7.31 4.89
C LEU A 183 7.05 -5.99 4.15
N PHE A 184 6.44 -5.03 4.83
CA PHE A 184 6.54 -3.61 4.53
C PHE A 184 6.97 -2.85 5.79
N ALA A 185 8.21 -2.40 5.82
CA ALA A 185 8.69 -1.46 6.83
C ALA A 185 8.38 -0.04 6.38
N MET A 186 7.77 0.75 7.25
CA MET A 186 7.30 2.09 6.89
C MET A 186 8.42 3.12 7.14
N PRO A 187 9.00 3.76 6.09
CA PRO A 187 9.76 4.99 6.32
C PRO A 187 8.82 6.06 6.87
N SER A 188 9.32 6.91 7.75
CA SER A 188 8.55 7.95 8.46
C SER A 188 8.07 9.08 7.54
N ALA A 189 7.06 8.77 6.72
CA ALA A 189 6.31 9.69 5.87
C ALA A 189 4.84 9.20 5.82
N GLU A 190 4.10 9.54 6.86
CA GLU A 190 2.82 8.91 7.27
C GLU A 190 1.78 8.79 6.14
N ARG A 191 1.70 9.77 5.23
CA ARG A 191 0.77 9.72 4.07
C ARG A 191 1.10 8.62 3.07
N ARG A 192 2.38 8.48 2.67
CA ARG A 192 2.80 7.41 1.74
C ARG A 192 2.72 6.05 2.42
N ALA A 193 2.97 6.03 3.73
CA ALA A 193 2.86 4.83 4.54
C ALA A 193 1.41 4.31 4.62
N ALA A 194 0.46 5.17 5.00
CA ALA A 194 -0.96 4.84 5.03
C ALA A 194 -1.48 4.38 3.67
N ALA A 195 -1.07 5.01 2.56
CA ALA A 195 -1.50 4.62 1.22
C ALA A 195 -1.08 3.19 0.84
N ILE A 196 0.14 2.76 1.20
CA ILE A 196 0.62 1.39 0.96
C ILE A 196 -0.14 0.39 1.84
N ALA A 197 -0.35 0.72 3.12
CA ALA A 197 -1.10 -0.11 4.05
C ALA A 197 -2.56 -0.30 3.62
N ILE A 198 -3.24 0.77 3.22
CA ILE A 198 -4.61 0.75 2.69
C ILE A 198 -4.67 -0.08 1.40
N SER A 199 -3.72 0.11 0.48
CA SER A 199 -3.67 -0.69 -0.75
C SER A 199 -3.53 -2.19 -0.47
N LYS A 200 -2.67 -2.59 0.49
CA LYS A 200 -2.50 -3.99 0.88
C LYS A 200 -3.69 -4.57 1.63
N LEU A 201 -4.27 -3.83 2.57
CA LEU A 201 -5.51 -4.23 3.27
C LEU A 201 -6.68 -4.40 2.28
N LEU A 202 -6.74 -3.60 1.22
CA LEU A 202 -7.73 -3.79 0.15
C LEU A 202 -7.42 -5.03 -0.70
N LEU A 203 -6.16 -5.28 -1.06
CA LEU A 203 -5.76 -6.39 -1.96
C LEU A 203 -5.74 -7.77 -1.29
N HIS A 204 -5.37 -7.87 0.00
CA HIS A 204 -5.28 -9.10 0.78
C HIS A 204 -5.86 -8.88 2.20
N PRO A 205 -7.19 -8.68 2.33
CA PRO A 205 -7.81 -8.27 3.59
C PRO A 205 -7.67 -9.28 4.73
N ASP A 206 -7.61 -10.58 4.41
CA ASP A 206 -7.59 -11.66 5.41
C ASP A 206 -6.18 -12.07 5.86
N GLU A 207 -5.15 -11.33 5.42
CA GLU A 207 -3.73 -11.65 5.65
C GLU A 207 -2.85 -10.42 6.00
N THR A 208 -3.44 -9.26 6.28
CA THR A 208 -2.68 -8.02 6.51
C THR A 208 -2.68 -7.62 7.98
N TYR A 209 -1.51 -7.66 8.60
CA TYR A 209 -1.31 -7.39 10.03
C TYR A 209 -0.41 -6.18 10.24
N ALA A 210 -0.68 -5.38 11.27
CA ALA A 210 0.30 -4.43 11.80
C ALA A 210 1.16 -5.12 12.85
N LEU A 211 2.45 -4.76 12.89
CA LEU A 211 3.36 -5.06 13.99
C LEU A 211 3.95 -3.74 14.48
N ASP A 212 3.39 -3.23 15.58
CA ASP A 212 3.88 -2.03 16.24
C ASP A 212 4.91 -2.45 17.28
N ILE A 213 6.13 -1.90 17.17
CA ILE A 213 7.26 -2.19 18.08
C ILE A 213 7.75 -0.90 18.71
N ALA A 214 8.19 -0.98 19.97
CA ALA A 214 8.75 0.16 20.68
C ALA A 214 9.86 -0.28 21.65
N VAL A 215 10.82 0.61 21.86
CA VAL A 215 11.77 0.53 22.96
C VAL A 215 11.54 1.72 23.89
N HIS A 216 11.22 1.45 25.15
CA HIS A 216 10.93 2.47 26.15
C HIS A 216 12.03 2.52 27.21
N PRO A 217 12.63 3.69 27.52
CA PRO A 217 13.56 3.81 28.62
C PRO A 217 12.86 3.58 29.97
N MET A 218 13.55 2.91 30.89
CA MET A 218 13.10 2.62 32.25
C MET A 218 14.11 3.16 33.27
N SER A 219 13.72 3.22 34.55
CA SER A 219 14.61 3.64 35.65
C SER A 219 15.85 2.75 35.82
N THR A 220 15.78 1.49 35.38
CA THR A 220 16.85 0.49 35.53
C THR A 220 17.23 -0.21 34.23
N GLY A 221 16.89 0.32 33.06
CA GLY A 221 17.12 -0.35 31.78
C GLY A 221 16.18 0.12 30.66
N GLN A 222 15.71 -0.80 29.82
CA GLN A 222 14.79 -0.53 28.71
C GLN A 222 13.78 -1.66 28.51
N ARG A 223 12.55 -1.32 28.14
CA ARG A 223 11.49 -2.27 27.75
C ARG A 223 11.40 -2.35 26.24
N PHE A 224 11.60 -3.53 25.68
CA PHE A 224 11.27 -3.86 24.29
C PHE A 224 9.85 -4.42 24.27
N SER A 225 8.91 -3.73 23.63
CA SER A 225 7.52 -4.16 23.50
C SER A 225 7.12 -4.32 22.03
N TRP A 226 6.18 -5.23 21.78
CA TRP A 226 5.59 -5.42 20.47
C TRP A 226 4.11 -5.78 20.58
N CYS A 227 3.34 -5.34 19.59
CA CYS A 227 1.91 -5.59 19.46
C CYS A 227 1.61 -5.92 18.00
N ALA A 228 1.03 -7.09 17.75
CA ALA A 228 0.51 -7.46 16.44
C ALA A 228 -1.01 -7.36 16.43
N THR A 229 -1.54 -6.76 15.37
CA THR A 229 -2.97 -6.42 15.23
C THR A 229 -3.46 -6.83 13.84
N ASP A 230 -4.59 -7.53 13.75
CA ASP A 230 -5.33 -7.70 12.50
C ASP A 230 -5.85 -6.32 12.05
N LEU A 231 -5.39 -5.81 10.91
CA LEU A 231 -5.76 -4.48 10.43
C LEU A 231 -7.18 -4.40 9.87
N ARG A 232 -7.86 -5.52 9.66
CA ARG A 232 -9.25 -5.61 9.21
C ARG A 232 -10.23 -5.50 10.39
N SER A 233 -9.95 -6.21 11.50
CA SER A 233 -10.80 -6.22 12.69
C SER A 233 -10.40 -5.17 13.75
N GLY A 234 -9.13 -4.75 13.76
CA GLY A 234 -8.54 -3.99 14.86
C GLY A 234 -8.19 -4.84 16.09
N GLU A 235 -8.34 -6.16 16.02
CA GLU A 235 -8.08 -7.09 17.11
C GLU A 235 -6.57 -7.28 17.33
N ILE A 236 -6.12 -7.19 18.59
CA ILE A 236 -4.74 -7.49 18.99
C ILE A 236 -4.59 -9.01 19.05
N ILE A 237 -3.92 -9.59 18.06
CA ILE A 237 -3.70 -11.04 17.95
C ILE A 237 -2.59 -11.52 18.90
N CYS A 238 -1.59 -10.67 19.20
CA CYS A 238 -0.64 -10.90 20.29
C CYS A 238 0.05 -9.61 20.72
N SER A 239 0.40 -9.51 22.00
CA SER A 239 1.27 -8.46 22.53
C SER A 239 2.08 -9.01 23.70
N ASP A 240 3.36 -8.66 23.78
CA ASP A 240 4.30 -9.10 24.81
C ASP A 240 5.49 -8.11 24.91
N PHE A 241 6.32 -8.26 25.93
CA PHE A 241 7.50 -7.42 26.14
C PHE A 241 8.66 -8.16 26.84
N VAL A 242 9.86 -7.58 26.75
CA VAL A 242 11.04 -7.95 27.53
C VAL A 242 11.63 -6.70 28.17
N ASP A 243 11.88 -6.76 29.47
CA ASP A 243 12.64 -5.76 30.20
C ASP A 243 14.12 -6.17 30.22
N GLU A 244 14.98 -5.32 29.68
CA GLU A 244 16.43 -5.48 29.64
C GLU A 244 17.07 -4.49 30.61
N ILE A 245 18.02 -4.95 31.44
CA ILE A 245 18.62 -4.16 32.54
C ILE A 245 19.94 -3.49 32.10
N GLU A 246 20.51 -3.95 30.98
CA GLU A 246 21.76 -3.44 30.42
C GLU A 246 21.65 -1.95 30.01
N ARG A 247 22.63 -1.14 30.43
CA ARG A 247 22.62 0.34 30.28
C ARG A 247 23.48 0.88 29.14
N ASP A 248 24.15 0.01 28.41
CA ASP A 248 25.05 0.34 27.30
C ASP A 248 24.49 -0.21 25.97
N VAL A 249 25.23 -0.07 24.87
CA VAL A 249 24.85 -0.64 23.57
C VAL A 249 24.74 -2.17 23.67
N PRO A 250 23.57 -2.77 23.44
CA PRO A 250 23.31 -4.17 23.71
C PRO A 250 24.10 -5.02 22.73
N CYS A 251 24.70 -6.09 23.25
CA CYS A 251 25.35 -7.06 22.36
C CYS A 251 24.33 -7.64 21.37
N ALA A 252 24.77 -7.91 20.14
CA ALA A 252 23.89 -8.33 19.05
C ALA A 252 23.05 -9.58 19.41
N SER A 253 23.58 -10.46 20.26
CA SER A 253 22.88 -11.64 20.79
C SER A 253 21.66 -11.30 21.68
N THR A 254 21.69 -10.20 22.45
CA THR A 254 20.55 -9.77 23.27
C THR A 254 19.41 -9.28 22.37
N ILE A 255 19.70 -8.41 21.41
CA ILE A 255 18.71 -7.96 20.41
C ILE A 255 18.15 -9.13 19.61
N ASP A 256 19.00 -10.08 19.20
CA ASP A 256 18.59 -11.24 18.44
C ASP A 256 17.69 -12.20 19.23
N MET A 257 17.97 -12.42 20.52
CA MET A 257 17.11 -13.18 21.43
C MET A 257 15.74 -12.54 21.60
N ILE A 258 15.68 -11.22 21.84
CA ILE A 258 14.41 -10.49 22.02
C ILE A 258 13.61 -10.50 20.71
N ALA A 259 14.27 -10.27 19.56
CA ALA A 259 13.64 -10.36 18.25
C ALA A 259 13.15 -11.78 17.91
N ALA A 260 13.86 -12.83 18.33
CA ALA A 260 13.41 -14.21 18.19
C ALA A 260 12.11 -14.47 18.96
N ARG A 261 12.01 -14.02 20.21
CA ARG A 261 10.78 -14.13 21.02
C ARG A 261 9.62 -13.35 20.40
N ALA A 262 9.87 -12.13 19.93
CA ALA A 262 8.86 -11.32 19.25
C ALA A 262 8.30 -12.04 18.02
N VAL A 263 9.18 -12.48 17.11
CA VAL A 263 8.78 -13.21 15.89
C VAL A 263 8.08 -14.53 16.21
N GLN A 264 8.55 -15.29 17.21
CA GLN A 264 7.90 -16.54 17.60
C GLN A 264 6.48 -16.31 18.13
N SER A 265 6.23 -15.23 18.88
CA SER A 265 4.89 -14.88 19.35
C SER A 265 3.94 -14.55 18.21
N VAL A 266 4.40 -13.78 17.21
CA VAL A 266 3.64 -13.42 16.01
C VAL A 266 3.36 -14.66 15.15
N SER A 267 4.38 -15.47 14.85
CA SER A 267 4.21 -16.71 14.07
C SER A 267 3.24 -17.69 14.74
N LYS A 268 3.25 -17.78 16.07
CA LYS A 268 2.33 -18.66 16.80
C LYS A 268 0.89 -18.13 16.76
N ALA A 269 0.69 -16.82 16.89
CA ALA A 269 -0.62 -16.19 16.83
C ALA A 269 -1.26 -16.26 15.42
N LEU A 270 -0.43 -16.33 14.37
CA LEU A 270 -0.85 -16.41 12.97
C LEU A 270 -0.99 -17.84 12.41
N ALA A 271 -0.68 -18.86 13.22
CA ALA A 271 -0.73 -20.27 12.82
C ALA A 271 -1.80 -21.10 13.56
N GLY A 272 -2.63 -20.44 14.38
CA GLY A 272 -3.74 -21.04 15.15
C GLY A 272 -5.10 -20.53 14.68
#